data_AF-A0A8H6XVL0-F1
#
_entry.id   AF-A0A8H6XVL0-F1
#
_cell.length_a   1.000
_cell.length_b   1.000
_cell.length_c   1.000
_cell.angle_alpha   90.00
_cell.angle_beta   90.00
_cell.angle_gamma   90.00
#
_symmetry.space_group_name_H-M   'P 1'
#
loop_
_entity.id
_entity.type
_entity.pdbx_description
1 polymer ?
#
loop_
_entity_poly.entity_id
_entity_poly.type
_entity_poly.pdbx_seq_one_letter_code
_entity_poly.pdbx_strand_id
1 'polypeptide(L)'
;MLPHVLLCLIAPLLVLAGDDGGITGATSSAEAAGYSCDASKCKLPNCACASTSPPGGLSPSDVPMFVVFTADDAVQSYTLDSVNQFLAHRQNPNGCAPKMTYFTSLNFTNYTLVTDWYVAGNEIADHTMTHVGDPPKDEINGNLIALNALAGIPLTSIAGFRAPFLNYSVNTLKLLAAAGFTYDSSAAASIPVTDPGTDAFWPYTLDNGMANDCLEVEGSCKGQPVLPGFWEIPMYAFFDSAGAAGPHLMDPWLDIPSGSTKVNDTATLEYMKNTFTAHYTGNRQPIGLYTHPIHLSTTYPGVNPSNSTINMINEFLDWAQQQQNVWIVSNEQLLAWVRNPVPLSQLNDFAPLKCSTPQVDASQKICNGIPGNEDGLLSHCAFSDFPFYTCYGCPETEPTVNNPNPPQQIPDGQQARIRLPANCSTPFWDPIGGKCLCTSSQCAFNDVSRPIGPNGANLTGGGTGGAAGASASPTGQYIPFNGELFTVPPSVWAATVVGLVGAVVGAMTVV
;
A
#
# COMPACT_ATOMS: atom_id res chain seq x y z
N MET A 1 49.97 -17.39 -11.99
CA MET A 1 50.10 -17.04 -10.56
C MET A 1 50.41 -15.56 -10.44
N LEU A 2 49.39 -14.74 -10.28
CA LEU A 2 49.41 -13.34 -9.84
C LEU A 2 48.03 -13.08 -9.17
N PRO A 3 47.94 -12.25 -8.13
CA PRO A 3 47.09 -12.55 -6.98
C PRO A 3 45.69 -11.90 -7.03
N HIS A 4 44.73 -12.64 -6.49
CA HIS A 4 43.38 -12.22 -6.12
C HIS A 4 43.40 -11.32 -4.88
N VAL A 5 43.59 -10.00 -5.03
CA VAL A 5 43.19 -9.02 -3.99
C VAL A 5 42.95 -7.66 -4.66
N LEU A 6 41.79 -7.42 -5.27
CA LEU A 6 41.25 -6.07 -5.46
C LEU A 6 39.78 -6.09 -5.93
N LEU A 7 38.87 -6.69 -5.15
CA LEU A 7 37.44 -6.63 -5.45
C LEU A 7 36.63 -6.62 -4.14
N CYS A 8 36.81 -5.59 -3.30
CA CYS A 8 36.07 -5.43 -2.05
C CYS A 8 35.94 -3.98 -1.54
N LEU A 9 36.10 -2.95 -2.39
CA LEU A 9 36.08 -1.55 -1.92
C LEU A 9 35.26 -0.58 -2.78
N ILE A 10 34.24 -1.06 -3.50
CA ILE A 10 33.27 -0.19 -4.18
C ILE A 10 31.84 -0.55 -3.74
N ALA A 11 31.58 -0.37 -2.44
CA ALA A 11 30.27 -0.17 -1.80
C ALA A 11 30.61 0.13 -0.32
N PRO A 12 30.51 1.40 0.15
CA PRO A 12 29.27 2.17 0.18
C PRO A 12 29.53 3.66 -0.14
N LEU A 13 29.29 4.07 -1.39
CA LEU A 13 29.28 5.48 -1.78
C LEU A 13 28.02 5.84 -2.60
N LEU A 14 27.04 4.93 -2.62
CA LEU A 14 25.74 5.08 -3.26
C LEU A 14 24.59 5.26 -2.25
N VAL A 15 24.87 5.50 -0.97
CA VAL A 15 23.85 5.66 0.10
C VAL A 15 23.74 7.12 0.58
N LEU A 16 24.27 8.10 -0.17
CA LEU A 16 24.24 9.53 0.23
C LEU A 16 23.94 10.50 -0.92
N ALA A 17 23.34 10.01 -2.01
CA ALA A 17 22.70 10.85 -3.02
C ALA A 17 21.22 10.48 -2.98
N GLY A 18 20.38 11.42 -2.56
CA GLY A 18 19.03 11.14 -2.04
C GLY A 18 18.15 10.35 -3.00
N ASP A 19 17.57 9.28 -2.44
CA ASP A 19 16.40 8.56 -2.97
C ASP A 19 15.11 9.26 -2.52
N ASP A 20 15.23 10.41 -1.85
CA ASP A 20 14.45 10.68 -0.64
C ASP A 20 13.08 11.34 -0.86
N GLY A 21 12.58 11.45 -2.09
CA GLY A 21 11.30 12.14 -2.35
C GLY A 21 11.21 13.53 -1.70
N GLY A 22 12.36 14.17 -1.47
CA GLY A 22 12.49 15.40 -0.69
C GLY A 22 11.87 16.57 -1.45
N ILE A 23 11.01 17.33 -0.78
CA ILE A 23 10.29 18.46 -1.36
C ILE A 23 10.81 19.77 -0.79
N THR A 24 10.87 20.81 -1.62
CA THR A 24 11.26 22.16 -1.18
C THR A 24 10.16 23.14 -1.49
N GLY A 25 9.32 23.41 -0.50
CA GLY A 25 8.23 24.37 -0.62
C GLY A 25 6.92 23.75 -1.13
N ALA A 26 5.99 24.63 -1.51
CA ALA A 26 4.71 24.24 -2.07
C ALA A 26 4.85 23.69 -3.50
N THR A 27 4.22 22.55 -3.75
CA THR A 27 4.21 21.82 -5.03
C THR A 27 2.93 22.04 -5.84
N SER A 28 2.02 22.87 -5.33
CA SER A 28 0.79 23.27 -6.01
C SER A 28 0.36 24.69 -5.59
N SER A 29 -0.63 25.24 -6.28
CA SER A 29 -1.42 26.39 -5.82
C SER A 29 -2.83 26.29 -6.40
N ALA A 30 -3.81 26.95 -5.79
CA ALA A 30 -5.18 26.97 -6.30
C ALA A 30 -5.24 27.47 -7.76
N GLU A 31 -4.47 28.52 -8.09
CA GLU A 31 -4.39 29.07 -9.44
C GLU A 31 -3.71 28.11 -10.42
N ALA A 32 -2.62 27.47 -10.01
CA ALA A 32 -1.89 26.52 -10.84
C ALA A 32 -2.74 25.29 -11.13
N ALA A 33 -3.24 24.64 -10.06
CA ALA A 33 -4.11 23.47 -10.13
C ALA A 33 -5.34 23.76 -11.00
N GLY A 34 -5.94 24.94 -10.88
CA GLY A 34 -7.13 25.31 -11.66
C GLY A 34 -8.24 24.27 -11.56
N TYR A 35 -8.29 23.55 -10.43
CA TYR A 35 -9.17 22.42 -10.21
C TYR A 35 -10.61 22.89 -10.02
N SER A 36 -11.54 22.18 -10.64
CA SER A 36 -12.97 22.44 -10.50
C SER A 36 -13.73 21.12 -10.52
N CYS A 37 -14.60 20.92 -9.54
CA CYS A 37 -15.38 19.71 -9.41
C CYS A 37 -16.83 20.02 -9.07
N ASP A 38 -17.75 19.43 -9.81
CA ASP A 38 -19.18 19.48 -9.51
C ASP A 38 -19.52 18.39 -8.49
N ALA A 39 -19.47 18.75 -7.20
CA ALA A 39 -19.77 17.84 -6.10
C ALA A 39 -21.22 17.31 -6.12
N SER A 40 -22.12 17.84 -6.95
CA SER A 40 -23.46 17.27 -7.16
C SER A 40 -23.45 16.03 -8.06
N LYS A 41 -22.44 15.90 -8.93
CA LYS A 41 -22.26 14.78 -9.85
C LYS A 41 -21.22 13.78 -9.36
N CYS A 42 -20.14 14.26 -8.78
CA CYS A 42 -19.09 13.42 -8.22
C CYS A 42 -19.48 12.93 -6.83
N LYS A 43 -19.90 11.67 -6.73
CA LYS A 43 -20.46 11.07 -5.51
C LYS A 43 -19.75 9.77 -5.11
N LEU A 44 -19.52 9.64 -3.81
CA LEU A 44 -19.06 8.40 -3.18
C LEU A 44 -20.04 7.24 -3.46
N PRO A 45 -19.57 5.98 -3.54
CA PRO A 45 -18.19 5.53 -3.28
C PRO A 45 -17.27 5.56 -4.51
N ASN A 46 -17.74 6.08 -5.65
CA ASN A 46 -17.05 5.95 -6.94
C ASN A 46 -16.35 7.23 -7.40
N CYS A 47 -16.73 8.39 -6.86
CA CYS A 47 -16.12 9.68 -7.19
C CYS A 47 -16.07 10.56 -5.93
N ALA A 48 -14.92 11.20 -5.69
CA ALA A 48 -14.75 12.23 -4.67
C ALA A 48 -14.02 13.44 -5.26
N CYS A 49 -14.56 14.64 -5.02
CA CYS A 49 -13.83 15.87 -5.35
C CYS A 49 -12.67 16.06 -4.37
N ALA A 50 -11.56 16.64 -4.84
CA ALA A 50 -10.52 17.15 -3.95
C ALA A 50 -11.14 18.18 -3.01
N SER A 51 -11.01 17.94 -1.70
CA SER A 51 -11.67 18.72 -0.66
C SER A 51 -10.89 18.62 0.64
N THR A 52 -10.77 19.75 1.33
CA THR A 52 -10.24 19.80 2.69
C THR A 52 -11.28 19.36 3.73
N SER A 53 -12.57 19.33 3.36
CA SER A 53 -13.65 18.91 4.26
C SER A 53 -13.77 17.38 4.31
N PRO A 54 -14.12 16.80 5.47
CA PRO A 54 -14.24 15.35 5.61
C PRO A 54 -15.21 14.70 4.61
N PRO A 55 -14.89 13.49 4.11
CA PRO A 55 -15.78 12.70 3.27
C PRO A 55 -17.16 12.47 3.91
N GLY A 56 -18.19 12.40 3.08
CA GLY A 56 -19.57 12.17 3.54
C GLY A 56 -20.23 13.36 4.23
N GLY A 57 -19.57 14.52 4.31
CA GLY A 57 -20.08 15.70 4.99
C GLY A 57 -20.12 15.56 6.50
N LEU A 58 -19.29 14.67 7.06
CA LEU A 58 -19.15 14.49 8.50
C LEU A 58 -18.58 15.75 9.15
N SER A 59 -18.99 16.02 10.40
CA SER A 59 -18.33 17.04 11.20
C SER A 59 -16.91 16.58 11.54
N PRO A 60 -15.90 17.46 11.58
CA PRO A 60 -14.55 17.06 11.98
C PRO A 60 -14.47 16.36 13.34
N SER A 61 -15.36 16.70 14.29
CA SER A 61 -15.45 16.02 15.59
C SER A 61 -15.93 14.56 15.51
N ASP A 62 -16.60 14.16 14.43
CA ASP A 62 -17.11 12.81 14.21
C ASP A 62 -16.20 11.96 13.30
N VAL A 63 -15.02 12.48 12.94
CA VAL A 63 -14.08 11.86 11.99
C VAL A 63 -12.87 11.32 12.75
N PRO A 64 -12.39 10.10 12.50
CA PRO A 64 -11.13 9.62 13.07
C PRO A 64 -9.94 10.42 12.54
N MET A 65 -8.90 10.57 13.37
CA MET A 65 -7.61 11.05 12.88
C MET A 65 -6.82 9.84 12.38
N PHE A 66 -6.65 9.72 11.07
CA PHE A 66 -5.87 8.65 10.47
C PHE A 66 -4.39 9.01 10.40
N VAL A 67 -3.55 8.10 10.89
CA VAL A 67 -2.11 8.06 10.64
C VAL A 67 -1.88 6.95 9.62
N VAL A 68 -1.45 7.32 8.41
CA VAL A 68 -1.14 6.39 7.34
C VAL A 68 0.33 6.04 7.42
N PHE A 69 0.65 4.81 7.81
CA PHE A 69 2.03 4.35 7.91
C PHE A 69 2.35 3.52 6.66
N THR A 70 3.40 3.88 5.94
CA THR A 70 3.88 3.12 4.78
C THR A 70 5.37 2.79 4.88
N ALA A 71 5.77 1.75 4.17
CA ALA A 71 7.15 1.40 3.92
C ALA A 71 7.35 1.19 2.44
N ASP A 72 8.48 1.64 1.92
CA ASP A 72 8.84 1.49 0.51
C ASP A 72 10.03 0.52 0.36
N ASP A 73 10.30 0.10 -0.88
CA ASP A 73 11.39 -0.79 -1.31
C ASP A 73 11.27 -2.29 -0.98
N ALA A 74 12.41 -2.93 -0.77
CA ALA A 74 12.56 -4.37 -0.67
C ALA A 74 12.07 -4.87 0.69
N VAL A 75 11.26 -5.93 0.67
CA VAL A 75 10.83 -6.60 1.89
C VAL A 75 11.88 -7.61 2.33
N GLN A 76 12.49 -7.36 3.49
CA GLN A 76 13.54 -8.17 4.08
C GLN A 76 13.30 -8.32 5.59
N SER A 77 13.97 -9.28 6.23
CA SER A 77 13.78 -9.51 7.67
C SER A 77 14.11 -8.26 8.49
N TYR A 78 15.19 -7.58 8.13
CA TYR A 78 15.65 -6.38 8.81
C TYR A 78 14.80 -5.13 8.52
N THR A 79 14.04 -5.09 7.41
CA THR A 79 13.06 -4.01 7.16
C THR A 79 11.77 -4.27 7.90
N LEU A 80 11.31 -5.53 7.96
CA LEU A 80 10.15 -5.90 8.78
C LEU A 80 10.39 -5.73 10.28
N ASP A 81 11.58 -6.09 10.78
CA ASP A 81 11.99 -5.82 12.17
C ASP A 81 11.92 -4.31 12.47
N SER A 82 12.40 -3.49 11.54
CA SER A 82 12.41 -2.02 11.63
C SER A 82 11.02 -1.39 11.64
N VAL A 83 10.05 -1.96 10.93
CA VAL A 83 8.65 -1.53 11.01
C VAL A 83 8.00 -2.02 12.31
N ASN A 84 8.24 -3.29 12.67
CA ASN A 84 7.60 -3.92 13.83
C ASN A 84 8.03 -3.32 15.17
N GLN A 85 9.22 -2.74 15.29
CA GLN A 85 9.60 -1.98 16.49
C GLN A 85 8.63 -0.81 16.77
N PHE A 86 7.97 -0.26 15.74
CA PHE A 86 6.98 0.80 15.90
C PHE A 86 5.56 0.26 16.07
N LEU A 87 5.18 -0.79 15.32
CA LEU A 87 3.78 -1.22 15.22
C LEU A 87 3.39 -2.36 16.16
N ALA A 88 4.29 -3.30 16.47
CA ALA A 88 3.93 -4.59 17.08
C ALA A 88 3.34 -4.47 18.50
N HIS A 89 3.70 -3.41 19.24
CA HIS A 89 3.21 -3.16 20.60
C HIS A 89 2.00 -2.22 20.65
N ARG A 90 1.52 -1.74 19.50
CA ARG A 90 0.43 -0.76 19.39
C ARG A 90 -0.90 -1.43 19.09
N GLN A 91 -1.96 -0.74 19.47
CA GLN A 91 -3.34 -1.12 19.15
C GLN A 91 -4.12 0.12 18.70
N ASN A 92 -4.99 -0.07 17.73
CA ASN A 92 -6.03 0.90 17.40
C ASN A 92 -7.14 0.87 18.46
N PRO A 93 -8.04 1.88 18.51
CA PRO A 93 -9.10 1.98 19.52
C PRO A 93 -10.05 0.77 19.63
N ASN A 94 -10.16 -0.05 18.58
CA ASN A 94 -10.91 -1.31 18.60
C ASN A 94 -10.14 -2.52 19.14
N GLY A 95 -8.90 -2.33 19.62
CA GLY A 95 -8.02 -3.38 20.12
C GLY A 95 -7.26 -4.15 19.04
N CYS A 96 -7.44 -3.81 17.76
CA CYS A 96 -6.71 -4.45 16.67
C CYS A 96 -5.29 -3.90 16.54
N ALA A 97 -4.35 -4.78 16.16
CA ALA A 97 -3.03 -4.32 15.75
C ALA A 97 -3.15 -3.38 14.53
N PRO A 98 -2.43 -2.26 14.50
CA PRO A 98 -2.32 -1.40 13.33
C PRO A 98 -1.94 -2.20 12.08
N LYS A 99 -2.45 -1.76 10.93
CA LYS A 99 -2.03 -2.23 9.61
C LYS A 99 -1.37 -1.08 8.87
N MET A 100 -0.54 -1.44 7.90
CA MET A 100 0.23 -0.50 7.10
C MET A 100 0.33 -0.98 5.64
N THR A 101 0.82 -0.11 4.75
CA THR A 101 1.00 -0.41 3.33
C THR A 101 2.46 -0.50 2.94
N TYR A 102 2.89 -1.65 2.41
CA TYR A 102 4.25 -1.85 1.93
C TYR A 102 4.29 -1.73 0.40
N PHE A 103 4.85 -0.64 -0.12
CA PHE A 103 5.12 -0.44 -1.54
C PHE A 103 6.38 -1.22 -1.92
N THR A 104 6.19 -2.39 -2.53
CA THR A 104 7.26 -3.38 -2.68
C THR A 104 7.91 -3.31 -4.05
N SER A 105 9.24 -3.16 -4.08
CA SER A 105 10.08 -3.38 -5.28
C SER A 105 10.72 -4.76 -5.25
N LEU A 106 11.15 -5.31 -6.39
CA LEU A 106 11.56 -6.72 -6.46
C LEU A 106 13.03 -6.97 -6.14
N ASN A 107 13.90 -6.02 -6.48
CA ASN A 107 15.32 -6.16 -6.20
C ASN A 107 15.50 -6.36 -4.69
N PHE A 108 16.19 -7.44 -4.32
CA PHE A 108 16.40 -7.84 -2.93
C PHE A 108 15.13 -8.18 -2.14
N THR A 109 13.96 -8.36 -2.74
CA THR A 109 12.76 -8.77 -1.97
C THR A 109 12.79 -10.25 -1.64
N ASN A 110 12.52 -10.57 -0.37
CA ASN A 110 12.25 -11.92 0.08
C ASN A 110 10.74 -12.21 0.04
N TYR A 111 10.30 -12.94 -0.97
CA TYR A 111 8.88 -13.12 -1.27
C TYR A 111 8.08 -13.89 -0.19
N THR A 112 8.73 -14.74 0.61
CA THR A 112 8.04 -15.36 1.75
C THR A 112 7.61 -14.30 2.76
N LEU A 113 8.46 -13.31 3.02
CA LEU A 113 8.16 -12.24 3.98
C LEU A 113 7.05 -11.33 3.46
N VAL A 114 6.96 -11.11 2.14
CA VAL A 114 5.81 -10.44 1.51
C VAL A 114 4.53 -11.24 1.75
N THR A 115 4.58 -12.57 1.62
CA THR A 115 3.45 -13.47 1.86
C THR A 115 2.99 -13.36 3.32
N ASP A 116 3.92 -13.45 4.27
CA ASP A 116 3.65 -13.36 5.71
C ASP A 116 3.04 -12.00 6.07
N TRP A 117 3.60 -10.92 5.51
CA TRP A 117 3.13 -9.57 5.76
C TRP A 117 1.68 -9.36 5.30
N TYR A 118 1.36 -9.85 4.09
CA TYR A 118 0.01 -9.83 3.54
C TYR A 118 -0.97 -10.69 4.36
N VAL A 119 -0.57 -11.90 4.75
CA VAL A 119 -1.42 -12.83 5.52
C VAL A 119 -1.65 -12.34 6.95
N ALA A 120 -0.72 -11.56 7.50
CA ALA A 120 -0.92 -10.80 8.73
C ALA A 120 -1.91 -9.64 8.60
N GLY A 121 -2.45 -9.39 7.39
CA GLY A 121 -3.48 -8.40 7.09
C GLY A 121 -2.95 -7.01 6.74
N ASN A 122 -1.66 -6.88 6.40
CA ASN A 122 -1.12 -5.64 5.87
C ASN A 122 -1.31 -5.57 4.35
N GLU A 123 -1.28 -4.37 3.81
CA GLU A 123 -1.39 -4.14 2.38
C GLU A 123 -0.03 -4.29 1.70
N ILE A 124 -0.02 -4.93 0.52
CA ILE A 124 1.11 -4.97 -0.41
C ILE A 124 0.73 -4.18 -1.65
N ALA A 125 1.52 -3.17 -1.98
CA ALA A 125 1.34 -2.28 -3.12
C ALA A 125 2.56 -2.34 -4.05
N ASP A 126 2.39 -1.85 -5.27
CA ASP A 126 3.42 -1.91 -6.31
C ASP A 126 4.39 -0.71 -6.22
N HIS A 127 5.69 -0.98 -6.33
CA HIS A 127 6.77 0.00 -6.37
C HIS A 127 7.78 -0.25 -7.50
N THR A 128 7.31 -0.77 -8.65
CA THR A 128 8.10 -1.20 -9.82
C THR A 128 9.03 -2.40 -9.58
N MET A 129 9.55 -3.03 -10.64
CA MET A 129 10.47 -4.16 -10.43
C MET A 129 11.85 -3.68 -10.00
N THR A 130 12.41 -2.71 -10.74
CA THR A 130 13.81 -2.33 -10.59
C THR A 130 14.03 -0.96 -9.94
N HIS A 131 12.99 -0.41 -9.30
CA HIS A 131 13.02 0.86 -8.58
C HIS A 131 13.36 2.05 -9.50
N VAL A 132 12.54 2.25 -10.54
CA VAL A 132 12.72 3.34 -11.53
C VAL A 132 11.58 4.36 -11.51
N GLY A 133 11.93 5.64 -11.53
CA GLY A 133 11.00 6.76 -11.72
C GLY A 133 10.52 6.88 -13.17
N ASP A 134 9.42 7.62 -13.37
CA ASP A 134 8.62 7.67 -14.60
C ASP A 134 8.52 6.29 -15.28
N PRO A 135 8.02 5.26 -14.56
CA PRO A 135 8.25 3.89 -14.96
C PRO A 135 7.50 3.54 -16.24
N PRO A 136 8.15 2.80 -17.17
CA PRO A 136 7.46 2.22 -18.31
C PRO A 136 6.47 1.15 -17.83
N LYS A 137 5.48 0.87 -18.69
CA LYS A 137 4.42 -0.11 -18.43
C LYS A 137 4.93 -1.50 -17.98
N ASP A 138 6.08 -1.93 -18.48
CA ASP A 138 6.62 -3.27 -18.20
C ASP A 138 7.21 -3.38 -16.80
N GLU A 139 7.69 -2.29 -16.21
CA GLU A 139 8.13 -2.23 -14.81
C GLU A 139 6.96 -2.44 -13.85
N ILE A 140 5.85 -1.76 -14.11
CA ILE A 140 4.62 -1.86 -13.32
C ILE A 140 4.03 -3.27 -13.47
N ASN A 141 3.80 -3.73 -14.70
CA ASN A 141 3.17 -5.04 -14.90
C ASN A 141 4.07 -6.20 -14.45
N GLY A 142 5.38 -6.06 -14.62
CA GLY A 142 6.33 -7.07 -14.21
C GLY A 142 6.34 -7.27 -12.69
N ASN A 143 6.19 -6.18 -11.93
CA ASN A 143 6.12 -6.25 -10.47
C ASN A 143 4.83 -6.94 -10.00
N LEU A 144 3.67 -6.56 -10.56
CA LEU A 144 2.40 -7.29 -10.35
C LEU A 144 2.53 -8.80 -10.60
N ILE A 145 3.15 -9.17 -11.73
CA ILE A 145 3.35 -10.59 -12.10
C ILE A 145 4.25 -11.29 -11.08
N ALA A 146 5.37 -10.68 -10.69
CA ALA A 146 6.33 -11.29 -9.77
C ALA A 146 5.78 -11.41 -8.34
N LEU A 147 5.10 -10.39 -7.82
CA LEU A 147 4.44 -10.45 -6.51
C LEU A 147 3.35 -11.54 -6.47
N ASN A 148 2.55 -11.66 -7.54
CA ASN A 148 1.58 -12.76 -7.65
C ASN A 148 2.26 -14.13 -7.75
N ALA A 149 3.29 -14.25 -8.58
CA ALA A 149 3.92 -15.54 -8.83
C ALA A 149 4.77 -16.02 -7.64
N LEU A 150 5.59 -15.14 -7.07
CA LEU A 150 6.65 -15.49 -6.13
C LEU A 150 6.23 -15.28 -4.67
N ALA A 151 5.33 -14.33 -4.38
CA ALA A 151 4.74 -14.12 -3.05
C ALA A 151 3.27 -14.58 -2.96
N GLY A 152 2.64 -14.93 -4.09
CA GLY A 152 1.27 -15.42 -4.05
C GLY A 152 0.27 -14.38 -3.59
N ILE A 153 0.50 -13.11 -3.86
CA ILE A 153 -0.46 -12.05 -3.55
C ILE A 153 -1.52 -12.02 -4.66
N PRO A 154 -2.84 -12.04 -4.35
CA PRO A 154 -3.85 -11.91 -5.38
C PRO A 154 -3.71 -10.56 -6.07
N LEU A 155 -3.86 -10.52 -7.40
CA LEU A 155 -3.70 -9.29 -8.17
C LEU A 155 -4.72 -8.23 -7.77
N THR A 156 -5.95 -8.65 -7.49
CA THR A 156 -7.00 -7.76 -6.96
C THR A 156 -6.64 -7.13 -5.61
N SER A 157 -5.68 -7.68 -4.88
CA SER A 157 -5.16 -7.10 -3.63
C SER A 157 -3.95 -6.18 -3.83
N ILE A 158 -3.29 -6.19 -4.99
CA ILE A 158 -2.22 -5.24 -5.32
C ILE A 158 -2.86 -4.02 -5.99
N ALA A 159 -3.62 -3.27 -5.19
CA ALA A 159 -4.52 -2.21 -5.66
C ALA A 159 -3.87 -0.82 -5.69
N GLY A 160 -2.76 -0.64 -4.98
CA GLY A 160 -2.03 0.61 -4.84
C GLY A 160 -0.72 0.65 -5.61
N PHE A 161 -0.30 1.86 -5.96
CA PHE A 161 1.00 2.14 -6.55
C PHE A 161 1.65 3.36 -5.91
N ARG A 162 2.98 3.35 -5.84
CA ARG A 162 3.81 4.54 -5.61
C ARG A 162 4.99 4.52 -6.56
N ALA A 163 5.31 5.65 -7.18
CA ALA A 163 6.47 5.76 -8.04
C ALA A 163 7.77 5.84 -7.21
N PRO A 164 8.82 5.09 -7.56
CA PRO A 164 10.16 5.28 -7.04
C PRO A 164 10.61 6.75 -7.10
N PHE A 165 11.29 7.20 -6.05
CA PHE A 165 11.74 8.59 -5.87
C PHE A 165 10.61 9.63 -5.87
N LEU A 166 9.36 9.19 -5.76
CA LEU A 166 8.15 9.99 -6.02
C LEU A 166 8.14 10.63 -7.42
N ASN A 167 8.93 10.09 -8.35
CA ASN A 167 9.06 10.60 -9.71
C ASN A 167 8.02 9.93 -10.60
N TYR A 168 6.84 10.54 -10.71
CA TYR A 168 5.77 10.09 -11.58
C TYR A 168 5.45 11.14 -12.65
N SER A 169 4.78 10.71 -13.72
CA SER A 169 4.29 11.59 -14.78
C SER A 169 2.79 11.42 -15.03
N VAL A 170 2.22 12.35 -15.80
CA VAL A 170 0.86 12.16 -16.35
C VAL A 170 0.72 10.85 -17.13
N ASN A 171 1.81 10.39 -17.78
CA ASN A 171 1.82 9.10 -18.45
C ASN A 171 1.81 7.94 -17.45
N THR A 172 2.56 8.03 -16.35
CA THR A 172 2.48 7.06 -15.24
C THR A 172 1.03 6.89 -14.76
N LEU A 173 0.34 7.98 -14.41
CA LEU A 173 -1.06 7.92 -13.94
C LEU A 173 -2.00 7.26 -14.97
N LYS A 174 -1.84 7.58 -16.26
CA LYS A 174 -2.60 6.95 -17.35
C LYS A 174 -2.31 5.45 -17.46
N LEU A 175 -1.06 5.04 -17.32
CA LEU A 175 -0.66 3.64 -17.33
C LEU A 175 -1.26 2.88 -16.15
N LEU A 176 -1.26 3.46 -14.95
CA LEU A 176 -1.85 2.89 -13.74
C LEU A 176 -3.36 2.71 -13.87
N ALA A 177 -4.07 3.76 -14.29
CA ALA A 177 -5.51 3.69 -14.53
C ALA A 177 -5.86 2.65 -15.61
N ALA A 178 -5.11 2.62 -16.73
CA ALA A 178 -5.29 1.60 -17.77
C ALA A 178 -4.92 0.19 -17.26
N ALA A 179 -4.03 0.10 -16.28
CA ALA A 179 -3.65 -1.14 -15.62
C ALA A 179 -4.68 -1.60 -14.56
N GLY A 180 -5.66 -0.78 -14.20
CA GLY A 180 -6.70 -1.13 -13.24
C GLY A 180 -6.29 -0.98 -11.78
N PHE A 181 -5.23 -0.21 -11.49
CA PHE A 181 -4.94 0.20 -10.12
C PHE A 181 -6.10 1.01 -9.55
N THR A 182 -6.34 0.87 -8.25
CA THR A 182 -7.37 1.63 -7.56
C THR A 182 -6.86 3.02 -7.22
N TYR A 183 -5.60 3.14 -6.77
CA TYR A 183 -5.04 4.41 -6.36
C TYR A 183 -3.55 4.54 -6.69
N ASP A 184 -3.11 5.79 -6.83
CA ASP A 184 -1.72 6.22 -6.70
C ASP A 184 -1.51 6.96 -5.36
N SER A 185 -0.31 6.88 -4.81
CA SER A 185 0.12 7.67 -3.65
C SER A 185 1.56 8.13 -3.86
N SER A 186 1.79 8.88 -4.94
CA SER A 186 3.08 9.49 -5.26
C SER A 186 3.06 11.01 -5.10
N ALA A 187 1.89 11.64 -5.20
CA ALA A 187 1.76 13.09 -5.25
C ALA A 187 1.81 13.74 -3.87
N ALA A 188 2.67 14.74 -3.68
CA ALA A 188 2.80 15.44 -2.41
C ALA A 188 1.61 16.40 -2.13
N ALA A 189 1.28 16.55 -0.85
CA ALA A 189 0.52 17.66 -0.29
C ALA A 189 1.45 18.45 0.64
N SER A 190 1.91 19.60 0.15
CA SER A 190 3.07 20.32 0.68
C SER A 190 2.73 21.74 1.17
N ILE A 191 1.44 22.02 1.40
CA ILE A 191 0.97 23.27 2.01
C ILE A 191 0.26 22.95 3.34
N PRO A 192 0.65 23.59 4.47
CA PRO A 192 0.06 23.31 5.79
C PRO A 192 -1.47 23.38 5.79
N VAL A 193 -2.15 22.47 6.49
CA VAL A 193 -3.62 22.46 6.61
C VAL A 193 -4.22 23.74 7.20
N THR A 194 -3.41 24.54 7.88
CA THR A 194 -3.80 25.86 8.42
C THR A 194 -3.81 26.97 7.38
N ASP A 195 -3.20 26.73 6.21
CA ASP A 195 -3.21 27.68 5.11
C ASP A 195 -4.56 27.62 4.36
N PRO A 196 -5.21 28.75 4.05
CA PRO A 196 -6.46 28.76 3.30
C PRO A 196 -6.35 28.18 1.88
N GLY A 197 -5.14 28.17 1.30
CA GLY A 197 -4.83 27.59 -0.01
C GLY A 197 -4.23 26.19 0.05
N THR A 198 -4.38 25.47 1.18
CA THR A 198 -3.81 24.13 1.35
C THR A 198 -4.22 23.14 0.26
N ASP A 199 -3.27 22.30 -0.13
CA ASP A 199 -3.43 21.17 -1.04
C ASP A 199 -3.54 19.83 -0.30
N ALA A 200 -3.56 19.85 1.04
CA ALA A 200 -3.82 18.70 1.89
C ALA A 200 -5.31 18.33 1.83
N PHE A 201 -5.72 17.80 0.69
CA PHE A 201 -7.06 17.27 0.45
C PHE A 201 -7.19 15.87 1.02
N TRP A 202 -8.39 15.49 1.44
CA TRP A 202 -8.72 14.08 1.63
C TRP A 202 -8.54 13.32 0.30
N PRO A 203 -8.30 11.99 0.33
CA PRO A 203 -8.20 11.19 -0.89
C PRO A 203 -9.38 11.45 -1.83
N TYR A 204 -9.08 11.59 -3.11
CA TYR A 204 -10.04 12.03 -4.11
C TYR A 204 -9.84 11.28 -5.42
N THR A 205 -10.82 11.37 -6.32
CA THR A 205 -10.73 10.73 -7.64
C THR A 205 -10.33 11.71 -8.71
N LEU A 206 -9.60 11.22 -9.71
CA LEU A 206 -9.16 12.01 -10.86
C LEU A 206 -10.25 12.17 -11.94
N ASP A 207 -11.53 11.96 -11.62
CA ASP A 207 -12.69 12.33 -12.46
C ASP A 207 -12.66 13.81 -12.89
N ASN A 208 -11.99 14.66 -12.12
CA ASN A 208 -11.77 16.08 -12.43
C ASN A 208 -10.27 16.44 -12.43
N GLY A 209 -9.41 15.43 -12.55
CA GLY A 209 -7.95 15.50 -12.58
C GLY A 209 -7.27 15.90 -11.26
N MET A 210 -5.96 16.14 -11.33
CA MET A 210 -5.12 16.43 -10.16
C MET A 210 -5.44 17.79 -9.54
N ALA A 211 -5.36 17.85 -8.21
CA ALA A 211 -5.55 19.07 -7.42
C ALA A 211 -4.32 19.44 -6.57
N ASN A 212 -3.47 18.47 -6.21
CA ASN A 212 -2.19 18.67 -5.54
C ASN A 212 -1.01 18.33 -6.47
N ASP A 213 0.19 18.71 -6.05
CA ASP A 213 1.49 18.42 -6.68
C ASP A 213 1.66 18.83 -8.15
N CYS A 214 0.77 19.67 -8.68
CA CYS A 214 0.69 19.84 -10.12
C CYS A 214 1.86 20.63 -10.73
N LEU A 215 2.57 21.43 -9.91
CA LEU A 215 3.71 22.23 -10.36
C LEU A 215 4.97 21.38 -10.56
N GLU A 216 5.06 20.23 -9.89
CA GLU A 216 6.19 19.29 -10.02
C GLU A 216 6.03 18.37 -11.22
N VAL A 217 4.79 18.09 -11.63
CA VAL A 217 4.50 17.17 -12.73
C VAL A 217 3.99 17.90 -13.96
N GLU A 218 4.82 17.91 -15.02
CA GLU A 218 4.47 18.53 -16.30
C GLU A 218 3.12 18.01 -16.84
N GLY A 219 2.21 18.94 -17.13
CA GLY A 219 0.91 18.64 -17.74
C GLY A 219 -0.16 18.13 -16.77
N SER A 220 0.10 18.13 -15.45
CA SER A 220 -0.89 17.75 -14.43
C SER A 220 -1.72 18.93 -13.90
N CYS A 221 -1.27 20.17 -14.06
CA CYS A 221 -2.08 21.34 -13.70
C CYS A 221 -3.33 21.49 -14.58
N LYS A 222 -4.26 22.35 -14.16
CA LYS A 222 -5.56 22.61 -14.81
C LYS A 222 -6.50 21.40 -14.82
N GLY A 223 -6.51 20.66 -13.71
CA GLY A 223 -7.35 19.46 -13.53
C GLY A 223 -7.03 18.38 -14.55
N GLN A 224 -5.74 18.08 -14.76
CA GLN A 224 -5.27 17.02 -15.66
C GLN A 224 -4.42 16.00 -14.92
N PRO A 225 -4.27 14.77 -15.44
CA PRO A 225 -5.15 14.14 -16.42
C PRO A 225 -6.53 13.83 -15.81
N VAL A 226 -7.57 13.77 -16.62
CA VAL A 226 -8.88 13.26 -16.19
C VAL A 226 -8.91 11.73 -16.33
N LEU A 227 -8.98 11.03 -15.20
CA LEU A 227 -8.97 9.56 -15.09
C LEU A 227 -10.11 9.11 -14.15
N PRO A 228 -11.34 8.94 -14.67
CA PRO A 228 -12.51 8.62 -13.85
C PRO A 228 -12.33 7.34 -13.02
N GLY A 229 -12.67 7.41 -11.74
CA GLY A 229 -12.60 6.31 -10.78
C GLY A 229 -11.19 5.96 -10.27
N PHE A 230 -10.14 6.59 -10.80
CA PHE A 230 -8.77 6.41 -10.30
C PHE A 230 -8.51 7.37 -9.13
N TRP A 231 -8.06 6.84 -7.99
CA TRP A 231 -7.90 7.60 -6.76
C TRP A 231 -6.48 8.13 -6.61
N GLU A 232 -6.38 9.34 -6.07
CA GLU A 232 -5.18 9.91 -5.52
C GLU A 232 -5.27 9.85 -3.99
N ILE A 233 -4.24 9.32 -3.34
CA ILE A 233 -4.03 9.42 -1.90
C ILE A 233 -2.81 10.35 -1.69
N PRO A 234 -3.05 11.65 -1.44
CA PRO A 234 -1.97 12.61 -1.28
C PRO A 234 -1.00 12.21 -0.18
N MET A 235 0.28 12.49 -0.40
CA MET A 235 1.32 12.31 0.59
C MET A 235 1.46 13.58 1.44
N TYR A 236 0.98 13.55 2.68
CA TYR A 236 0.92 14.72 3.55
C TYR A 236 2.27 15.02 4.21
N ALA A 237 2.85 16.18 3.91
CA ALA A 237 4.10 16.62 4.50
C ALA A 237 3.94 17.06 5.97
N PHE A 238 5.03 16.94 6.73
CA PHE A 238 5.26 17.65 7.97
C PHE A 238 5.87 19.03 7.70
N PHE A 239 5.70 19.98 8.62
CA PHE A 239 6.19 21.34 8.42
C PHE A 239 6.97 21.85 9.61
N ASP A 240 8.23 22.22 9.39
CA ASP A 240 9.06 22.86 10.40
C ASP A 240 8.66 24.35 10.63
N SER A 241 9.47 25.07 11.40
CA SER A 241 9.23 26.48 11.74
C SER A 241 9.16 27.44 10.54
N ALA A 242 9.63 27.05 9.35
CA ALA A 242 9.51 27.80 8.10
C ALA A 242 8.14 27.62 7.41
N GLY A 243 7.25 26.79 7.97
CA GLY A 243 5.89 26.57 7.45
C GLY A 243 5.94 25.96 6.05
N ALA A 244 5.17 26.51 5.11
CA ALA A 244 5.13 26.02 3.73
C ALA A 244 6.50 26.01 3.00
N ALA A 245 7.51 26.73 3.50
CA ALA A 245 8.87 26.72 2.95
C ALA A 245 9.78 25.62 3.54
N GLY A 246 9.36 24.95 4.61
CA GLY A 246 10.07 23.82 5.23
C GLY A 246 9.23 22.56 5.36
N PRO A 247 8.71 22.01 4.24
CA PRO A 247 8.03 20.72 4.26
C PRO A 247 9.02 19.55 4.36
N HIS A 248 8.59 18.46 5.00
CA HIS A 248 9.32 17.21 5.19
C HIS A 248 8.38 16.03 4.91
N LEU A 249 8.72 15.14 3.97
CA LEU A 249 7.74 14.18 3.41
C LEU A 249 8.08 12.72 3.72
N MET A 250 9.09 12.18 3.04
CA MET A 250 9.62 10.83 3.27
C MET A 250 10.75 10.91 4.28
N ASP A 251 10.78 9.98 5.25
CA ASP A 251 11.81 9.91 6.29
C ASP A 251 12.16 11.27 6.92
N PRO A 252 11.20 12.03 7.48
CA PRO A 252 11.41 13.39 7.98
C PRO A 252 12.57 13.52 8.99
N TRP A 253 12.95 12.43 9.66
CA TRP A 253 14.11 12.36 10.56
C TRP A 253 15.48 12.40 9.89
N LEU A 254 15.57 12.20 8.57
CA LEU A 254 16.81 12.35 7.80
C LEU A 254 17.01 13.78 7.28
N ASP A 255 15.94 14.59 7.28
CA ASP A 255 16.00 15.96 6.82
C ASP A 255 16.69 16.88 7.83
N ILE A 256 17.35 17.91 7.31
CA ILE A 256 17.90 19.01 8.11
C ILE A 256 16.81 20.07 8.26
N PRO A 257 16.29 20.31 9.49
CA PRO A 257 15.26 21.33 9.69
C PRO A 257 15.80 22.72 9.38
N SER A 258 14.92 23.62 8.94
CA SER A 258 15.22 25.01 8.62
C SER A 258 15.98 25.70 9.75
N GLY A 259 17.07 26.38 9.39
CA GLY A 259 17.95 27.06 10.36
C GLY A 259 18.91 26.13 11.14
N SER A 260 18.89 24.82 10.88
CA SER A 260 19.86 23.86 11.41
C SER A 260 20.94 23.50 10.38
N THR A 261 22.06 22.94 10.84
CA THR A 261 23.16 22.46 9.98
C THR A 261 23.28 20.93 9.96
N LYS A 262 22.40 20.24 10.69
CA LYS A 262 22.37 18.78 10.85
C LYS A 262 20.95 18.34 11.24
N VAL A 263 20.68 17.05 11.05
CA VAL A 263 19.48 16.38 11.57
C VAL A 263 19.34 16.62 13.08
N ASN A 264 18.10 16.75 13.56
CA ASN A 264 17.82 17.06 14.95
C ASN A 264 16.48 16.45 15.39
N ASP A 265 16.56 15.27 16.03
CA ASP A 265 15.40 14.53 16.53
C ASP A 265 14.46 15.38 17.41
N THR A 266 14.98 16.33 18.20
CA THR A 266 14.12 17.20 19.03
C THR A 266 13.29 18.16 18.18
N ALA A 267 13.88 18.75 17.14
CA ALA A 267 13.16 19.62 16.21
C ALA A 267 12.18 18.81 15.35
N THR A 268 12.59 17.62 14.90
CA THR A 268 11.75 16.66 14.18
C THR A 268 10.50 16.31 14.96
N LEU A 269 10.66 15.89 16.21
CA LEU A 269 9.55 15.59 17.09
C LEU A 269 8.59 16.76 17.27
N GLU A 270 9.13 17.97 17.48
CA GLU A 270 8.34 19.17 17.69
C GLU A 270 7.47 19.47 16.47
N TYR A 271 8.05 19.50 15.26
CA TYR A 271 7.29 19.80 14.06
C TYR A 271 6.30 18.68 13.71
N MET A 272 6.61 17.41 14.01
CA MET A 272 5.70 16.30 13.79
C MET A 272 4.46 16.42 14.69
N LYS A 273 4.64 16.74 15.98
CA LYS A 273 3.54 17.00 16.92
C LYS A 273 2.72 18.23 16.52
N ASN A 274 3.37 19.31 16.06
CA ASN A 274 2.69 20.53 15.62
C ASN A 274 1.84 20.29 14.37
N THR A 275 2.39 19.62 13.36
CA THR A 275 1.66 19.23 12.14
C THR A 275 0.47 18.33 12.49
N PHE A 276 0.69 17.27 13.29
CA PHE A 276 -0.39 16.40 13.75
C PHE A 276 -1.51 17.20 14.43
N THR A 277 -1.15 18.12 15.33
CA THR A 277 -2.14 18.94 16.06
C THR A 277 -2.96 19.80 15.11
N ALA A 278 -2.33 20.36 14.08
CA ALA A 278 -3.03 21.14 13.05
C ALA A 278 -4.06 20.30 12.29
N HIS A 279 -3.72 19.07 11.89
CA HIS A 279 -4.67 18.15 11.25
C HIS A 279 -5.79 17.75 12.22
N TYR A 280 -5.42 17.35 13.45
CA TYR A 280 -6.33 16.81 14.46
C TYR A 280 -7.39 17.82 14.94
N THR A 281 -7.01 19.11 15.02
CA THR A 281 -7.89 20.21 15.44
C THR A 281 -8.60 20.91 14.27
N GLY A 282 -8.16 20.66 13.03
CA GLY A 282 -8.76 21.13 11.80
C GLY A 282 -9.78 20.13 11.23
N ASN A 283 -9.69 19.88 9.92
CA ASN A 283 -10.62 18.99 9.20
C ASN A 283 -10.18 17.51 9.20
N ARG A 284 -9.18 17.13 10.02
CA ARG A 284 -8.71 15.76 10.22
C ARG A 284 -8.24 15.06 8.94
N GLN A 285 -7.79 15.81 7.93
CA GLN A 285 -7.10 15.20 6.80
C GLN A 285 -6.00 14.26 7.32
N PRO A 286 -5.77 13.11 6.68
CA PRO A 286 -4.81 12.12 7.18
C PRO A 286 -3.42 12.73 7.37
N ILE A 287 -2.60 12.08 8.19
CA ILE A 287 -1.17 12.38 8.30
C ILE A 287 -0.37 11.15 7.89
N GLY A 288 0.74 11.37 7.19
CA GLY A 288 1.61 10.31 6.69
C GLY A 288 2.82 10.04 7.57
N LEU A 289 3.19 8.77 7.69
CA LEU A 289 4.54 8.34 8.05
C LEU A 289 5.03 7.45 6.92
N TYR A 290 5.72 8.06 5.97
CA TYR A 290 6.23 7.39 4.79
C TYR A 290 7.72 7.13 4.96
N THR A 291 8.13 5.86 4.87
CA THR A 291 9.42 5.44 5.40
C THR A 291 10.19 4.54 4.46
N HIS A 292 11.51 4.64 4.46
CA HIS A 292 12.38 3.56 4.03
C HIS A 292 12.92 2.85 5.29
N PRO A 293 12.37 1.67 5.66
CA PRO A 293 12.67 1.05 6.96
C PRO A 293 14.14 0.71 7.17
N ILE A 294 14.92 0.60 6.09
CA ILE A 294 16.35 0.34 6.15
C ILE A 294 17.11 1.37 6.98
N HIS A 295 16.71 2.65 6.94
CA HIS A 295 17.36 3.73 7.71
C HIS A 295 17.16 3.60 9.23
N LEU A 296 16.16 2.84 9.66
CA LEU A 296 15.80 2.63 11.06
C LEU A 296 16.06 1.19 11.53
N SER A 297 16.67 0.36 10.68
CA SER A 297 16.92 -1.04 11.00
C SER A 297 18.01 -1.21 12.04
N THR A 298 17.69 -1.95 13.11
CA THR A 298 18.63 -2.34 14.16
C THR A 298 19.34 -3.66 13.88
N THR A 299 18.92 -4.39 12.85
CA THR A 299 19.40 -5.74 12.52
C THR A 299 20.13 -5.80 11.19
N TYR A 300 20.19 -4.71 10.43
CA TYR A 300 20.96 -4.65 9.20
C TYR A 300 22.49 -4.70 9.47
N PRO A 301 23.24 -5.64 8.86
CA PRO A 301 24.67 -5.80 9.15
C PRO A 301 25.52 -4.58 8.76
N GLY A 302 26.41 -4.17 9.66
CA GLY A 302 27.43 -3.15 9.36
C GLY A 302 26.93 -1.70 9.42
N VAL A 303 25.68 -1.46 9.82
CA VAL A 303 25.12 -0.12 10.04
C VAL A 303 24.85 0.09 11.53
N ASN A 304 25.18 1.27 12.05
CA ASN A 304 24.85 1.66 13.41
C ASN A 304 23.46 2.31 13.42
N PRO A 305 22.45 1.73 14.08
CA PRO A 305 21.11 2.31 14.13
C PRO A 305 21.10 3.60 14.95
N SER A 306 20.31 4.58 14.51
CA SER A 306 20.04 5.80 15.29
C SER A 306 19.00 5.52 16.37
N ASN A 307 19.45 5.03 17.54
CA ASN A 307 18.56 4.77 18.68
C ASN A 307 17.79 6.03 19.13
N SER A 308 18.39 7.23 19.02
CA SER A 308 17.69 8.48 19.36
C SER A 308 16.52 8.74 18.41
N THR A 309 16.70 8.52 17.12
CA THR A 309 15.66 8.68 16.11
C THR A 309 14.55 7.63 16.28
N ILE A 310 14.90 6.37 16.52
CA ILE A 310 13.92 5.30 16.80
C ILE A 310 13.08 5.65 18.05
N ASN A 311 13.73 6.14 19.11
CA ASN A 311 13.02 6.57 20.32
C ASN A 311 12.11 7.78 20.05
N MET A 312 12.56 8.72 19.23
CA MET A 312 11.79 9.91 18.85
C MET A 312 10.51 9.54 18.08
N ILE A 313 10.60 8.64 17.10
CA ILE A 313 9.43 8.17 16.33
C ILE A 313 8.43 7.45 17.24
N ASN A 314 8.93 6.60 18.15
CA ASN A 314 8.07 5.97 19.16
C ASN A 314 7.42 7.00 20.08
N GLU A 315 8.14 8.03 20.52
CA GLU A 315 7.58 9.11 21.34
C GLU A 315 6.47 9.86 20.58
N PHE A 316 6.66 10.15 19.29
CA PHE A 316 5.63 10.77 18.47
C PHE A 316 4.36 9.89 18.40
N LEU A 317 4.52 8.61 18.07
CA LEU A 317 3.40 7.67 17.96
C LEU A 317 2.69 7.44 19.31
N ASP A 318 3.43 7.32 20.41
CA ASP A 318 2.88 7.23 21.76
C ASP A 318 2.05 8.47 22.12
N TRP A 319 2.60 9.66 21.84
CA TRP A 319 1.90 10.92 22.08
C TRP A 319 0.65 11.07 21.20
N ALA A 320 0.73 10.67 19.93
CA ALA A 320 -0.40 10.73 19.01
C ALA A 320 -1.53 9.79 19.47
N GLN A 321 -1.20 8.55 19.85
CA GLN A 321 -2.21 7.58 20.32
C GLN A 321 -2.81 7.89 21.70
N GLN A 322 -2.24 8.83 22.46
CA GLN A 322 -2.90 9.38 23.65
C GLN A 322 -4.07 10.32 23.31
N GLN A 323 -4.13 10.83 22.08
CA GLN A 323 -5.25 11.63 21.61
C GLN A 323 -6.46 10.75 21.30
N GLN A 324 -7.67 11.31 21.41
CA GLN A 324 -8.88 10.52 21.21
C GLN A 324 -9.08 10.15 19.73
N ASN A 325 -9.35 8.87 19.49
CA ASN A 325 -9.73 8.34 18.18
C ASN A 325 -8.68 8.53 17.07
N VAL A 326 -7.42 8.26 17.40
CA VAL A 326 -6.33 8.15 16.43
C VAL A 326 -6.20 6.71 15.96
N TRP A 327 -6.12 6.51 14.64
CA TRP A 327 -6.09 5.20 14.01
C TRP A 327 -4.88 5.11 13.07
N ILE A 328 -4.00 4.15 13.31
CA ILE A 328 -2.91 3.82 12.40
C ILE A 328 -3.43 2.78 11.40
N VAL A 329 -3.43 3.13 10.12
CA VAL A 329 -4.08 2.33 9.06
C VAL A 329 -3.22 2.23 7.80
N SER A 330 -3.51 1.22 6.98
CA SER A 330 -3.02 1.14 5.61
C SER A 330 -3.77 2.11 4.68
N ASN A 331 -3.21 2.36 3.50
CA ASN A 331 -3.84 3.12 2.42
C ASN A 331 -5.18 2.49 2.00
N GLU A 332 -5.26 1.16 1.84
CA GLU A 332 -6.52 0.47 1.52
C GLU A 332 -7.59 0.70 2.58
N GLN A 333 -7.22 0.73 3.87
CA GLN A 333 -8.13 0.94 4.98
C GLN A 333 -8.63 2.39 5.04
N LEU A 334 -7.70 3.35 4.85
CA LEU A 334 -8.06 4.76 4.70
C LEU A 334 -9.03 4.92 3.52
N LEU A 335 -8.69 4.38 2.35
CA LEU A 335 -9.50 4.53 1.15
C LEU A 335 -10.86 3.85 1.28
N ALA A 336 -10.93 2.67 1.92
CA ALA A 336 -12.19 2.00 2.20
C ALA A 336 -13.13 2.87 3.05
N TRP A 337 -12.59 3.56 4.06
CA TRP A 337 -13.35 4.52 4.87
C TRP A 337 -13.74 5.76 4.06
N VAL A 338 -12.82 6.35 3.29
CA VAL A 338 -13.12 7.53 2.44
C VAL A 338 -14.24 7.24 1.45
N ARG A 339 -14.26 6.03 0.87
CA ARG A 339 -15.31 5.58 -0.05
C ARG A 339 -16.66 5.38 0.64
N ASN A 340 -16.66 5.00 1.92
CA ASN A 340 -17.86 4.69 2.69
C ASN A 340 -17.77 5.29 4.10
N PRO A 341 -17.79 6.63 4.22
CA PRO A 341 -17.45 7.29 5.48
C PRO A 341 -18.54 7.02 6.52
N VAL A 342 -18.10 6.54 7.68
CA VAL A 342 -18.94 6.35 8.86
C VAL A 342 -18.41 7.19 10.02
N PRO A 343 -19.28 7.74 10.88
CA PRO A 343 -18.85 8.50 12.04
C PRO A 343 -18.10 7.60 13.04
N LEU A 344 -17.30 8.21 13.91
CA LEU A 344 -16.53 7.55 14.97
C LEU A 344 -17.31 6.50 15.76
N SER A 345 -18.58 6.77 16.05
CA SER A 345 -19.47 5.87 16.79
C SER A 345 -19.71 4.51 16.12
N GLN A 346 -19.45 4.39 14.81
CA GLN A 346 -19.64 3.19 14.01
C GLN A 346 -18.32 2.52 13.61
N LEU A 347 -17.17 3.14 13.92
CA LEU A 347 -15.88 2.72 13.38
C LEU A 347 -15.43 1.34 13.91
N ASN A 348 -15.81 1.00 15.15
CA ASN A 348 -15.57 -0.33 15.71
C ASN A 348 -16.28 -1.45 14.92
N ASP A 349 -17.39 -1.12 14.27
CA ASP A 349 -18.16 -2.06 13.46
C ASP A 349 -17.86 -2.00 11.96
N PHE A 350 -17.03 -1.05 11.55
CA PHE A 350 -16.63 -0.87 10.16
C PHE A 350 -15.73 -2.03 9.70
N ALA A 351 -16.27 -2.90 8.85
CA ALA A 351 -15.64 -4.17 8.49
C ALA A 351 -14.17 -4.04 8.00
N PRO A 352 -13.79 -3.05 7.18
CA PRO A 352 -12.40 -2.88 6.73
C PRO A 352 -11.38 -2.64 7.85
N LEU A 353 -11.82 -2.13 9.01
CA LEU A 353 -10.95 -1.85 10.16
C LEU A 353 -11.03 -2.92 11.26
N LYS A 354 -11.88 -3.94 11.09
CA LYS A 354 -11.97 -5.05 12.05
C LYS A 354 -10.72 -5.91 12.01
N CYS A 355 -10.41 -6.50 13.16
CA CYS A 355 -9.34 -7.48 13.27
C CYS A 355 -9.64 -8.63 12.31
N SER A 356 -8.79 -8.82 11.32
CA SER A 356 -8.85 -9.97 10.42
C SER A 356 -7.66 -10.88 10.70
N THR A 357 -7.92 -12.17 10.84
CA THR A 357 -6.88 -13.20 10.84
C THR A 357 -7.47 -14.41 10.13
N PRO A 358 -6.87 -14.87 9.03
CA PRO A 358 -7.34 -16.06 8.34
C PRO A 358 -7.42 -17.25 9.28
N GLN A 359 -8.58 -17.90 9.33
CA GLN A 359 -8.80 -19.09 10.16
C GLN A 359 -8.39 -20.33 9.37
N VAL A 360 -7.12 -20.69 9.47
CA VAL A 360 -6.55 -21.90 8.85
C VAL A 360 -6.13 -22.86 9.96
N ASP A 361 -6.39 -24.15 9.78
CA ASP A 361 -5.97 -25.18 10.74
C ASP A 361 -4.44 -25.14 10.92
N ALA A 362 -4.00 -24.91 12.16
CA ALA A 362 -2.58 -24.78 12.51
C ALA A 362 -1.80 -26.11 12.42
N SER A 363 -2.49 -27.24 12.24
CA SER A 363 -1.86 -28.54 11.99
C SER A 363 -1.53 -28.78 10.51
N GLN A 364 -2.01 -27.90 9.61
CA GLN A 364 -1.69 -27.99 8.19
C GLN A 364 -0.19 -27.76 8.00
N LYS A 365 0.39 -28.52 7.06
CA LYS A 365 1.78 -28.35 6.63
C LYS A 365 1.79 -27.89 5.18
N ILE A 366 1.48 -26.61 5.02
CA ILE A 366 1.39 -25.91 3.73
C ILE A 366 2.12 -24.58 3.81
N CYS A 367 2.64 -24.11 2.68
CA CYS A 367 3.36 -22.84 2.61
C CYS A 367 2.38 -21.73 2.21
N ASN A 368 1.83 -21.00 3.19
CA ASN A 368 0.71 -20.09 3.00
C ASN A 368 0.85 -18.77 3.76
N GLY A 369 2.05 -18.40 4.19
CA GLY A 369 2.31 -17.16 4.96
C GLY A 369 1.89 -17.23 6.43
N ILE A 370 1.64 -18.44 6.94
CA ILE A 370 1.38 -18.69 8.37
C ILE A 370 2.61 -19.42 8.93
N PRO A 371 3.44 -18.78 9.80
CA PRO A 371 4.73 -19.31 10.20
C PRO A 371 4.72 -20.75 10.74
N GLY A 372 3.68 -21.13 11.49
CA GLY A 372 3.55 -22.49 12.02
C GLY A 372 3.24 -23.57 10.97
N ASN A 373 2.55 -23.18 9.89
CA ASN A 373 2.16 -24.09 8.81
C ASN A 373 3.31 -24.30 7.82
N GLU A 374 4.11 -23.26 7.58
CA GLU A 374 5.15 -23.25 6.55
C GLU A 374 6.55 -23.65 7.05
N ASP A 375 6.69 -23.93 8.34
CA ASP A 375 7.95 -24.38 8.95
C ASP A 375 8.55 -25.58 8.19
N GLY A 376 9.78 -25.40 7.69
CA GLY A 376 10.50 -26.38 6.87
C GLY A 376 10.04 -26.50 5.41
N LEU A 377 9.09 -25.67 4.95
CA LEU A 377 8.51 -25.74 3.61
C LEU A 377 8.99 -24.65 2.65
N LEU A 378 9.81 -23.70 3.07
CA LEU A 378 10.27 -22.62 2.20
C LEU A 378 11.26 -23.13 1.13
N SER A 379 11.13 -22.65 -0.10
CA SER A 379 12.16 -22.83 -1.13
C SER A 379 13.20 -21.72 -1.03
N HIS A 380 14.48 -22.09 -0.88
CA HIS A 380 15.61 -21.14 -0.91
C HIS A 380 16.18 -21.04 -2.32
N CYS A 381 16.05 -19.86 -2.93
CA CYS A 381 16.49 -19.58 -4.28
C CYS A 381 17.85 -18.90 -4.22
N ALA A 382 18.91 -19.70 -4.36
CA ALA A 382 20.30 -19.31 -4.10
C ALA A 382 20.95 -18.57 -5.29
N PHE A 383 20.27 -17.53 -5.78
CA PHE A 383 20.82 -16.61 -6.76
C PHE A 383 22.03 -15.86 -6.19
N SER A 384 23.02 -15.57 -7.04
CA SER A 384 24.29 -14.98 -6.59
C SER A 384 24.13 -13.54 -6.13
N ASP A 385 23.25 -12.79 -6.79
CA ASP A 385 23.15 -11.36 -6.60
C ASP A 385 22.19 -11.05 -5.44
N PHE A 386 21.04 -11.72 -5.41
CA PHE A 386 20.06 -11.59 -4.33
C PHE A 386 19.33 -12.91 -4.07
N PRO A 387 19.78 -13.72 -3.09
CA PRO A 387 19.07 -14.93 -2.70
C PRO A 387 17.76 -14.56 -1.98
N PHE A 388 16.71 -15.37 -2.20
CA PHE A 388 15.41 -15.15 -1.57
C PHE A 388 14.70 -16.46 -1.21
N TYR A 389 13.66 -16.36 -0.38
CA TYR A 389 12.77 -17.47 -0.07
C TYR A 389 11.41 -17.27 -0.71
N THR A 390 10.74 -18.36 -1.07
CA THR A 390 9.38 -18.35 -1.63
C THR A 390 8.62 -19.62 -1.27
N CYS A 391 7.30 -19.49 -1.14
CA CYS A 391 6.40 -20.63 -1.06
C CYS A 391 6.12 -21.32 -2.39
N TYR A 392 6.48 -20.69 -3.50
CA TYR A 392 5.97 -21.03 -4.82
C TYR A 392 7.04 -21.59 -5.76
N GLY A 393 8.17 -22.02 -5.21
CA GLY A 393 9.25 -22.70 -5.92
C GLY A 393 10.16 -21.74 -6.69
N CYS A 394 11.45 -22.08 -6.74
CA CYS A 394 12.49 -21.23 -7.28
C CYS A 394 12.43 -21.15 -8.80
N PRO A 395 12.53 -19.94 -9.39
CA PRO A 395 12.67 -19.82 -10.84
C PRO A 395 14.05 -20.35 -11.28
N GLU A 396 14.16 -20.79 -12.54
CA GLU A 396 15.43 -21.23 -13.15
C GLU A 396 16.42 -20.07 -13.37
N THR A 397 15.88 -18.87 -13.54
CA THR A 397 16.65 -17.63 -13.70
C THR A 397 16.09 -16.55 -12.79
N GLU A 398 16.89 -15.54 -12.46
CA GLU A 398 16.39 -14.37 -11.75
C GLU A 398 15.24 -13.71 -12.54
N PRO A 399 14.14 -13.32 -11.87
CA PRO A 399 13.08 -12.54 -12.49
C PRO A 399 13.62 -11.20 -13.02
N THR A 400 13.15 -10.80 -14.20
CA THR A 400 13.52 -9.51 -14.82
C THR A 400 12.28 -8.86 -15.42
N VAL A 401 12.36 -7.57 -15.76
CA VAL A 401 11.26 -6.85 -16.46
C VAL A 401 10.76 -7.60 -17.70
N ASN A 402 11.66 -8.22 -18.46
CA ASN A 402 11.31 -8.98 -19.66
C ASN A 402 10.82 -10.41 -19.36
N ASN A 403 11.11 -10.95 -18.18
CA ASN A 403 10.71 -12.28 -17.75
C ASN A 403 10.39 -12.29 -16.24
N PRO A 404 9.26 -11.71 -15.82
CA PRO A 404 8.91 -11.55 -14.41
C PRO A 404 8.42 -12.84 -13.74
N ASN A 405 8.07 -13.86 -14.53
CA ASN A 405 7.65 -15.19 -14.05
C ASN A 405 8.37 -16.30 -14.83
N PRO A 406 9.69 -16.49 -14.62
CA PRO A 406 10.45 -17.53 -15.30
C PRO A 406 9.92 -18.94 -14.98
N PRO A 407 10.24 -19.94 -15.82
CA PRO A 407 10.01 -21.34 -15.47
C PRO A 407 10.63 -21.69 -14.11
N GLN A 408 10.02 -22.63 -13.41
CA GLN A 408 10.49 -23.08 -12.11
C GLN A 408 11.56 -24.16 -12.24
N GLN A 409 12.63 -24.03 -11.46
CA GLN A 409 13.58 -25.10 -11.22
C GLN A 409 12.91 -26.17 -10.35
N ILE A 410 12.87 -27.41 -10.84
CA ILE A 410 12.29 -28.55 -10.11
C ILE A 410 13.43 -29.47 -9.66
N PRO A 411 13.72 -29.56 -8.34
CA PRO A 411 14.73 -30.47 -7.82
C PRO A 411 14.36 -31.94 -8.10
N ASP A 412 15.38 -32.79 -8.28
CA ASP A 412 15.20 -34.22 -8.51
C ASP A 412 14.31 -34.87 -7.44
N GLY A 413 13.28 -35.59 -7.88
CA GLY A 413 12.34 -36.27 -6.99
C GLY A 413 11.29 -35.36 -6.33
N GLN A 414 11.26 -34.07 -6.65
CA GLN A 414 10.19 -33.15 -6.26
C GLN A 414 9.24 -32.87 -7.41
N GLN A 415 8.05 -32.35 -7.08
CA GLN A 415 7.10 -31.82 -8.06
C GLN A 415 7.18 -30.29 -8.08
N ALA A 416 6.76 -29.71 -9.20
CA ALA A 416 6.64 -28.27 -9.28
C ALA A 416 5.60 -27.74 -8.28
N ARG A 417 5.88 -26.60 -7.66
CA ARG A 417 4.91 -25.88 -6.84
C ARG A 417 3.97 -25.08 -7.72
N ILE A 418 2.70 -25.01 -7.31
CA ILE A 418 1.64 -24.35 -8.05
C ILE A 418 1.44 -22.92 -7.53
N ARG A 419 1.57 -21.95 -8.43
CA ARG A 419 1.32 -20.52 -8.19
C ARG A 419 -0.14 -20.30 -7.76
N LEU A 420 -0.42 -19.18 -7.07
CA LEU A 420 -1.77 -18.87 -6.60
C LEU A 420 -2.77 -18.80 -7.77
N PRO A 421 -3.86 -19.61 -7.80
CA PRO A 421 -4.88 -19.52 -8.82
C PRO A 421 -5.87 -18.38 -8.52
N ALA A 422 -6.60 -17.94 -9.55
CA ALA A 422 -7.60 -16.87 -9.40
C ALA A 422 -8.74 -17.23 -8.42
N ASN A 423 -9.04 -18.50 -8.20
CA ASN A 423 -10.18 -18.93 -7.38
C ASN A 423 -9.83 -19.32 -5.93
N CYS A 424 -8.66 -18.90 -5.43
CA CYS A 424 -8.26 -19.11 -4.04
C CYS A 424 -7.44 -17.91 -3.55
N SER A 425 -7.58 -17.55 -2.27
CA SER A 425 -6.75 -16.53 -1.64
C SER A 425 -5.54 -17.16 -0.94
N THR A 426 -4.43 -16.42 -0.85
CA THR A 426 -3.14 -16.81 -0.27
C THR A 426 -3.22 -17.65 1.01
N PRO A 427 -3.92 -17.23 2.09
CA PRO A 427 -3.90 -18.00 3.34
C PRO A 427 -4.54 -19.39 3.22
N PHE A 428 -5.39 -19.62 2.22
CA PHE A 428 -6.07 -20.90 2.03
C PHE A 428 -5.48 -21.72 0.88
N TRP A 429 -4.40 -21.26 0.25
CA TRP A 429 -3.79 -21.97 -0.87
C TRP A 429 -2.64 -22.85 -0.42
N ASP A 430 -2.66 -24.12 -0.84
CA ASP A 430 -1.53 -25.05 -0.71
C ASP A 430 -0.75 -25.09 -2.04
N PRO A 431 0.40 -24.39 -2.14
CA PRO A 431 1.21 -24.40 -3.36
C PRO A 431 1.96 -25.72 -3.57
N ILE A 432 2.07 -26.59 -2.56
CA ILE A 432 2.74 -27.88 -2.68
C ILE A 432 1.77 -28.90 -3.28
N GLY A 433 0.56 -28.99 -2.73
CA GLY A 433 -0.48 -29.91 -3.21
C GLY A 433 -1.35 -29.37 -4.34
N GLY A 434 -1.29 -28.07 -4.65
CA GLY A 434 -2.13 -27.43 -5.66
C GLY A 434 -3.61 -27.41 -5.27
N LYS A 435 -3.91 -27.17 -4.00
CA LYS A 435 -5.27 -27.29 -3.44
C LYS A 435 -5.70 -26.04 -2.68
N CYS A 436 -6.93 -25.57 -2.95
CA CYS A 436 -7.56 -24.57 -2.10
C CYS A 436 -8.20 -25.25 -0.88
N LEU A 437 -7.83 -24.82 0.32
CA LEU A 437 -8.37 -25.30 1.60
C LEU A 437 -9.67 -24.60 2.00
N CYS A 438 -10.05 -23.52 1.30
CA CYS A 438 -11.31 -22.86 1.56
C CYS A 438 -12.49 -23.76 1.20
N THR A 439 -13.37 -24.02 2.17
CA THR A 439 -14.56 -24.87 2.01
C THR A 439 -15.87 -24.15 2.33
N SER A 440 -15.81 -22.86 2.67
CA SER A 440 -16.98 -22.06 3.05
C SER A 440 -17.08 -20.78 2.22
N SER A 441 -18.26 -20.16 2.21
CA SER A 441 -18.46 -18.87 1.55
C SER A 441 -17.70 -17.71 2.19
N GLN A 442 -17.17 -17.87 3.42
CA GLN A 442 -16.47 -16.80 4.15
C GLN A 442 -15.04 -16.59 3.64
N CYS A 443 -14.43 -17.62 3.07
CA CYS A 443 -13.09 -17.57 2.47
C CYS A 443 -13.14 -17.70 0.95
N ALA A 444 -14.35 -17.77 0.37
CA ALA A 444 -14.51 -17.92 -1.07
C ALA A 444 -13.92 -16.70 -1.78
N PHE A 445 -13.11 -16.95 -2.79
CA PHE A 445 -12.32 -15.93 -3.45
C PHE A 445 -12.38 -16.12 -4.95
N ASN A 446 -12.47 -15.01 -5.67
CA ASN A 446 -12.35 -15.00 -7.12
C ASN A 446 -11.67 -13.70 -7.55
N ASP A 447 -10.45 -13.82 -8.04
CA ASP A 447 -9.70 -12.73 -8.64
C ASP A 447 -10.30 -12.43 -10.02
N VAL A 448 -10.92 -11.25 -10.12
CA VAL A 448 -11.52 -10.74 -11.36
C VAL A 448 -10.65 -9.68 -12.03
N SER A 449 -9.38 -9.56 -11.63
CA SER A 449 -8.45 -8.62 -12.26
C SER A 449 -8.20 -9.00 -13.73
N ARG A 450 -7.65 -8.05 -14.47
CA ARG A 450 -7.34 -8.24 -15.88
C ARG A 450 -6.17 -9.20 -16.08
N PRO A 451 -6.11 -9.89 -17.23
CA PRO A 451 -4.89 -10.55 -17.66
C PRO A 451 -3.71 -9.56 -17.69
N ILE A 452 -2.57 -9.98 -17.12
CA ILE A 452 -1.33 -9.21 -17.10
C ILE A 452 -0.25 -9.99 -17.84
N GLY A 453 0.30 -9.40 -18.91
CA GLY A 453 1.36 -9.97 -19.73
C GLY A 453 1.47 -9.35 -21.12
N PRO A 454 2.55 -9.62 -21.88
CA PRO A 454 2.73 -9.12 -23.24
C PRO A 454 1.54 -9.49 -24.14
N ASN A 455 1.06 -8.55 -24.95
CA ASN A 455 -0.10 -8.72 -25.85
C ASN A 455 -1.41 -9.16 -25.16
N GLY A 456 -1.58 -8.89 -23.86
CA GLY A 456 -2.76 -9.31 -23.10
C GLY A 456 -2.74 -10.78 -22.69
N ALA A 457 -1.58 -11.44 -22.76
CA ALA A 457 -1.38 -12.76 -22.18
C ALA A 457 -1.72 -12.76 -20.69
N ASN A 458 -2.31 -13.85 -20.20
CA ASN A 458 -2.52 -14.04 -18.77
C ASN A 458 -1.32 -14.78 -18.18
N LEU A 459 -0.31 -14.05 -17.70
CA LEU A 459 0.84 -14.63 -16.99
C LEU A 459 0.58 -14.79 -15.48
N THR A 460 -0.65 -14.52 -15.06
CA THR A 460 -1.07 -14.48 -13.67
C THR A 460 -2.18 -15.50 -13.41
N GLY A 461 -2.20 -16.07 -12.20
CA GLY A 461 -3.16 -17.12 -11.83
C GLY A 461 -2.71 -18.54 -12.19
N GLY A 462 -2.25 -19.28 -11.18
CA GLY A 462 -1.99 -20.72 -11.28
C GLY A 462 -0.75 -21.10 -12.09
N GLY A 463 -0.60 -22.41 -12.34
CA GLY A 463 0.54 -22.96 -13.09
C GLY A 463 1.84 -23.00 -12.29
N THR A 464 2.97 -23.12 -13.00
CA THR A 464 4.31 -23.34 -12.41
C THR A 464 5.35 -22.32 -12.91
N GLY A 465 4.92 -21.26 -13.62
CA GLY A 465 5.79 -20.28 -14.30
C GLY A 465 6.08 -20.61 -15.77
N GLY A 466 6.69 -19.66 -16.50
CA GLY A 466 7.03 -19.78 -17.93
C GLY A 466 6.28 -18.81 -18.86
N ALA A 467 6.76 -18.70 -20.12
CA ALA A 467 6.18 -17.80 -21.12
C ALA A 467 4.72 -18.13 -21.47
N ALA A 468 4.01 -17.15 -22.03
CA ALA A 468 2.57 -17.07 -22.36
C ALA A 468 1.90 -18.23 -23.14
N GLY A 469 2.56 -19.39 -23.31
CA GLY A 469 2.04 -20.60 -23.95
C GLY A 469 1.86 -21.80 -23.02
N ALA A 470 2.26 -21.75 -21.75
CA ALA A 470 2.10 -22.88 -20.81
C ALA A 470 0.79 -22.78 -20.02
N SER A 471 -0.32 -23.14 -20.66
CA SER A 471 -1.57 -23.64 -20.02
C SER A 471 -2.10 -22.88 -18.78
N ALA A 472 -2.20 -21.55 -18.82
CA ALA A 472 -3.17 -20.86 -17.97
C ALA A 472 -4.57 -21.20 -18.51
N SER A 473 -5.33 -22.04 -17.79
CA SER A 473 -6.71 -22.34 -18.19
C SER A 473 -7.54 -21.06 -18.09
N PRO A 474 -8.24 -20.63 -19.16
CA PRO A 474 -9.08 -19.45 -19.09
C PRO A 474 -10.28 -19.78 -18.19
N THR A 475 -10.42 -19.07 -17.07
CA THR A 475 -11.61 -19.18 -16.23
C THR A 475 -12.26 -17.80 -16.11
N GLY A 476 -13.53 -17.71 -16.48
CA GLY A 476 -14.40 -16.57 -16.22
C GLY A 476 -14.44 -15.49 -17.30
N GLN A 477 -15.64 -14.96 -17.53
CA GLN A 477 -15.88 -13.75 -18.31
C GLN A 477 -15.30 -12.57 -17.51
N TYR A 478 -14.16 -12.05 -17.97
CA TYR A 478 -13.46 -10.90 -17.41
C TYR A 478 -14.38 -9.65 -17.41
N ILE A 479 -14.44 -8.95 -16.28
CA ILE A 479 -15.17 -7.69 -16.13
C ILE A 479 -14.12 -6.58 -16.00
N PRO A 480 -14.10 -5.57 -16.88
CA PRO A 480 -13.22 -4.42 -16.69
C PRO A 480 -13.60 -3.66 -15.42
N PHE A 481 -12.63 -3.07 -14.72
CA PHE A 481 -12.81 -2.38 -13.42
C PHE A 481 -13.87 -1.26 -13.43
N ASN A 482 -14.30 -0.79 -14.61
CA ASN A 482 -15.35 0.21 -14.81
C ASN A 482 -16.71 -0.36 -15.25
N GLY A 483 -16.87 -1.69 -15.30
CA GLY A 483 -18.15 -2.36 -15.49
C GLY A 483 -18.95 -2.37 -14.20
N GLU A 484 -20.22 -2.00 -14.26
CA GLU A 484 -21.13 -1.88 -13.11
C GLU A 484 -20.97 -3.02 -12.08
N LEU A 485 -20.72 -2.64 -10.82
CA LEU A 485 -20.72 -3.56 -9.69
C LEU A 485 -22.16 -3.89 -9.24
N PHE A 486 -22.30 -5.13 -8.76
CA PHE A 486 -23.35 -5.67 -7.88
C PHE A 486 -24.51 -6.45 -8.50
N THR A 487 -24.28 -7.73 -8.80
CA THR A 487 -25.26 -8.76 -8.40
C THR A 487 -24.92 -9.22 -6.98
N VAL A 488 -25.61 -8.64 -6.01
CA VAL A 488 -25.56 -9.06 -4.62
C VAL A 488 -26.13 -10.49 -4.51
N PRO A 489 -25.47 -11.44 -3.82
CA PRO A 489 -26.03 -12.77 -3.60
C PRO A 489 -27.38 -12.70 -2.86
N PRO A 490 -28.35 -13.60 -3.14
CA PRO A 490 -29.70 -13.56 -2.58
C PRO A 490 -29.79 -13.54 -1.05
N SER A 491 -28.72 -13.91 -0.35
CA SER A 491 -28.65 -13.92 1.12
C SER A 491 -28.66 -12.54 1.78
N VAL A 492 -28.42 -11.45 1.03
CA VAL A 492 -28.46 -10.08 1.57
C VAL A 492 -29.88 -9.50 1.58
N TRP A 493 -30.81 -10.03 0.77
CA TRP A 493 -32.21 -9.57 0.76
C TRP A 493 -32.97 -9.88 2.05
N ALA A 494 -32.55 -10.91 2.80
CA ALA A 494 -33.26 -11.32 4.01
C ALA A 494 -33.05 -10.38 5.21
N ALA A 495 -31.97 -9.59 5.24
CA ALA A 495 -31.69 -8.69 6.36
C ALA A 495 -32.39 -7.33 6.24
N THR A 496 -32.61 -6.84 5.01
CA THR A 496 -33.16 -5.50 4.77
C THR A 496 -34.70 -5.47 4.80
N VAL A 497 -35.37 -6.58 4.48
CA VAL A 497 -36.84 -6.66 4.53
C VAL A 497 -37.38 -6.85 5.95
N VAL A 498 -36.60 -7.47 6.86
CA VAL A 498 -37.02 -7.64 8.27
C VAL A 498 -36.89 -6.32 9.05
N GLY A 499 -35.88 -5.49 8.75
CA GLY A 499 -35.70 -4.19 9.38
C GLY A 499 -36.77 -3.16 9.01
N LEU A 500 -37.27 -3.17 7.77
CA LEU A 500 -38.31 -2.25 7.30
C LEU A 500 -39.72 -2.62 7.81
N VAL A 501 -40.01 -3.91 8.05
CA VAL A 501 -41.30 -4.33 8.64
C VAL A 501 -41.34 -4.08 10.15
N GLY A 502 -40.21 -4.23 10.85
CA GLY A 502 -40.12 -3.94 12.29
C GLY A 502 -40.36 -2.47 12.66
N ALA A 503 -39.87 -1.54 11.82
CA ALA A 503 -40.04 -0.11 12.04
C ALA A 503 -41.49 0.39 11.77
N VAL A 504 -42.23 -0.27 10.87
CA VAL A 504 -43.63 0.09 10.56
C VAL A 504 -44.60 -0.47 11.61
N VAL A 505 -44.30 -1.62 12.22
CA VAL A 505 -45.15 -2.21 13.26
C VAL A 505 -44.95 -1.53 14.63
N GLY A 506 -43.74 -1.05 14.96
CA GLY A 506 -43.48 -0.32 16.20
C GLY A 506 -44.12 1.07 16.29
N ALA A 507 -44.46 1.69 15.16
CA ALA A 507 -45.10 3.00 15.11
C ALA A 507 -46.64 2.96 15.19
N MET A 508 -47.27 1.77 15.20
CA MET A 508 -48.73 1.61 15.28
C MET A 508 -49.25 1.10 16.64
N THR A 509 -48.41 0.95 17.65
CA THR A 509 -48.82 0.46 18.99
C THR A 509 -48.62 1.46 20.13
N VAL A 510 -48.54 2.76 19.83
CA VAL A 510 -48.67 3.82 20.84
C VAL A 510 -49.84 4.73 20.46
N VAL A 511 -51.04 4.29 20.85
CA VAL A 511 -52.22 5.14 21.09
C VAL A 511 -52.73 4.81 22.47
#